data_AF-A0A948XLB1-F1
#
_entry.id   AF-A0A948XLB1-F1
#
_cell.length_a   1.000
_cell.length_b   1.000
_cell.length_c   1.000
_cell.angle_alpha   90.00
_cell.angle_beta   90.00
_cell.angle_gamma   90.00
#
_symmetry.space_group_name_H-M   'P 1'
#
loop_
_entity.id
_entity.type
_entity.pdbx_description
1 polymer ?
#
loop_
_entity_poly.entity_id
_entity_poly.type
_entity_poly.pdbx_seq_one_letter_code
_entity_poly.pdbx_strand_id
1 'polypeptide(L)'
;MTKRIDFSKITGYEWDKGNKEKNKNKHNVETDESEEIFFNDPIFEYDKAHSQGEERFLAYGITDKERLLIICFTIRGEKKDKIRVISSRDQHKKEREYYKKQLAERKKKYESNKK
;
A
#
# COMPACT_ATOMS: atom_id res chain seq x y z
N MET A 1 9.76 -8.63 -14.23
CA MET A 1 10.41 -8.87 -12.92
C MET A 1 9.53 -8.26 -11.84
N THR A 2 8.96 -9.08 -10.97
CA THR A 2 8.20 -8.62 -9.81
C THR A 2 9.18 -8.25 -8.72
N LYS A 3 9.24 -6.99 -8.30
CA LYS A 3 10.01 -6.60 -7.12
C LYS A 3 9.19 -6.88 -5.86
N ARG A 4 9.81 -7.51 -4.87
CA ARG A 4 9.20 -7.85 -3.58
C ARG A 4 9.80 -6.98 -2.49
N ILE A 5 8.96 -6.52 -1.57
CA ILE A 5 9.35 -5.83 -0.35
C ILE A 5 9.58 -6.90 0.72
N ASP A 6 10.68 -6.78 1.45
CA ASP A 6 10.94 -7.58 2.64
C ASP A 6 10.36 -6.86 3.86
N PHE A 7 9.08 -7.12 4.16
CA PHE A 7 8.38 -6.47 5.25
C PHE A 7 8.93 -6.83 6.64
N SER A 8 9.72 -7.91 6.77
CA SER A 8 10.36 -8.28 8.04
C SER A 8 11.38 -7.25 8.53
N LYS A 9 11.86 -6.39 7.62
CA LYS A 9 12.82 -5.32 7.91
C LYS A 9 12.14 -3.98 8.22
N ILE A 10 10.83 -3.85 8.03
CA ILE A 10 10.15 -2.58 8.21
C ILE A 10 9.93 -2.32 9.70
N THR A 11 10.41 -1.18 10.17
CA THR A 11 10.35 -0.76 11.58
C THR A 11 9.42 0.43 11.80
N GLY A 12 8.72 0.90 10.76
CA GLY A 12 7.68 1.92 10.89
C GLY A 12 7.50 2.79 9.64
N TYR A 13 6.90 3.96 9.86
CA TYR A 13 6.51 4.89 8.80
C TYR A 13 7.30 6.19 8.86
N GLU A 14 7.53 6.78 7.69
CA GLU A 14 8.11 8.12 7.55
C GLU A 14 7.05 9.07 6.99
N TRP A 15 6.81 10.14 7.75
CA TRP A 15 5.89 11.19 7.38
C TRP A 15 6.53 12.56 7.58
N ASP A 16 6.26 13.49 6.67
CA ASP A 16 6.58 14.90 6.84
C ASP A 16 5.32 15.77 6.76
N LYS A 17 5.46 17.06 7.04
CA LYS A 17 4.32 17.98 6.98
C LYS A 17 3.66 17.98 5.59
N GLY A 18 4.45 17.89 4.52
CA GLY A 18 3.98 17.96 3.15
C GLY A 18 3.11 16.76 2.75
N ASN A 19 3.52 15.53 3.03
CA ASN A 19 2.74 14.35 2.68
C ASN A 19 1.51 14.16 3.59
N LYS A 20 1.62 14.51 4.88
CA LYS A 20 0.49 14.51 5.81
C LYS A 20 -0.61 15.45 5.36
N GLU A 21 -0.28 16.73 5.19
CA GLU A 21 -1.26 17.76 4.81
C GLU A 21 -1.83 17.50 3.41
N LYS A 22 -1.01 17.04 2.47
CA LYS A 22 -1.50 16.70 1.13
C LYS A 22 -2.55 15.59 1.17
N ASN A 23 -2.31 14.51 1.91
CA ASN A 23 -3.27 13.39 1.97
C ASN A 23 -4.56 13.78 2.71
N LYS A 24 -4.42 14.47 3.84
CA LYS A 24 -5.56 14.98 4.60
C LYS A 24 -6.39 15.97 3.78
N ASN A 25 -5.77 17.01 3.24
CA ASN A 25 -6.51 18.09 2.58
C ASN A 25 -7.08 17.67 1.22
N LYS A 26 -6.37 16.84 0.45
CA LYS A 26 -6.79 16.45 -0.90
C LYS A 26 -7.71 15.23 -0.92
N HIS A 27 -7.52 14.31 0.03
CA HIS A 27 -8.17 12.99 -0.01
C HIS A 27 -8.91 12.63 1.28
N ASN A 28 -8.87 13.50 2.30
CA ASN A 28 -9.46 13.26 3.61
C ASN A 28 -9.01 11.90 4.17
N VAL A 29 -7.71 11.62 4.07
CA VAL A 29 -7.10 10.42 4.65
C VAL A 29 -6.05 10.85 5.67
N GLU A 30 -6.25 10.42 6.91
CA GLU A 30 -5.31 10.65 8.00
C GLU A 30 -4.12 9.66 7.92
N THR A 31 -3.07 9.94 8.71
CA THR A 31 -1.86 9.09 8.68
C THR A 31 -2.10 7.71 9.24
N ASP A 32 -2.80 7.62 10.37
CA ASP A 32 -3.20 6.38 11.02
C ASP A 32 -4.08 5.52 10.10
N GLU A 33 -5.08 6.12 9.45
CA GLU A 33 -5.94 5.43 8.48
C GLU A 33 -5.13 4.89 7.28
N SER A 34 -4.08 5.60 6.87
CA SER A 34 -3.17 5.11 5.84
C SER A 34 -2.31 3.94 6.33
N GLU A 35 -1.92 3.93 7.60
CA GLU A 35 -1.13 2.85 8.20
C GLU A 35 -1.96 1.58 8.40
N GLU A 36 -3.23 1.70 8.78
CA GLU A 36 -4.17 0.59 9.00
C GLU A 36 -4.15 -0.44 7.86
N ILE A 37 -4.15 0.02 6.60
CA ILE A 37 -4.25 -0.92 5.48
C ILE A 37 -3.07 -1.88 5.38
N PHE A 38 -1.91 -1.53 5.94
CA PHE A 38 -0.73 -2.40 5.94
C PHE A 38 -0.85 -3.52 6.97
N PHE A 39 -1.64 -3.30 8.02
CA PHE A 39 -1.99 -4.33 9.01
C PHE A 39 -3.10 -5.25 8.52
N ASN A 40 -3.92 -4.78 7.57
CA ASN A 40 -5.04 -5.51 6.99
C ASN A 40 -4.68 -6.31 5.72
N ASP A 41 -3.47 -6.88 5.68
CA ASP A 41 -2.96 -7.79 4.64
C ASP A 41 -3.31 -7.34 3.20
N PRO A 42 -2.77 -6.19 2.75
CA PRO A 42 -3.12 -5.58 1.48
C PRO A 42 -2.51 -6.35 0.29
N ILE A 43 -2.92 -5.98 -0.92
CA ILE A 43 -2.27 -6.44 -2.15
C ILE A 43 -1.21 -5.41 -2.55
N PHE A 44 0.03 -5.87 -2.72
CA PHE A 44 1.15 -5.04 -3.12
C PHE A 44 1.53 -5.20 -4.59
N GLU A 45 1.90 -4.10 -5.22
CA GLU A 45 2.43 -4.08 -6.59
C GLU A 45 3.60 -3.13 -6.74
N TYR A 46 4.48 -3.44 -7.68
CA TYR A 46 5.55 -2.54 -8.11
C TYR A 46 5.02 -1.57 -9.18
N ASP A 47 5.10 -0.27 -8.91
CA ASP A 47 4.66 0.79 -9.81
C ASP A 47 5.75 1.10 -10.84
N LYS A 48 5.86 0.25 -11.85
CA LYS A 48 6.90 0.37 -12.89
C LYS A 48 6.88 1.73 -13.59
N ALA A 49 5.71 2.33 -13.78
CA ALA A 49 5.55 3.59 -14.50
C ALA A 49 6.21 4.76 -13.75
N HIS A 50 6.15 4.76 -12.42
CA HIS A 50 6.68 5.83 -11.60
C HIS A 50 8.01 5.50 -10.90
N SER A 51 8.61 4.34 -11.19
CA SER A 51 9.84 3.85 -10.54
C SER A 51 11.14 4.09 -11.31
N GLN A 52 11.20 5.12 -12.16
CA GLN A 52 12.41 5.42 -12.94
C GLN A 52 13.55 6.04 -12.11
N GLY A 53 13.22 6.75 -11.04
CA GLY A 53 14.20 7.38 -10.13
C GLY A 53 14.20 6.78 -8.73
N GLU A 54 13.02 6.67 -8.12
CA GLU A 54 12.82 6.08 -6.81
C GLU A 54 11.81 4.93 -6.93
N GLU A 55 12.11 3.78 -6.32
CA GLU A 55 11.21 2.63 -6.37
C GLU A 55 9.89 2.94 -5.66
N ARG A 56 8.79 2.75 -6.39
CA ARG A 56 7.44 2.99 -5.88
C ARG A 56 6.62 1.72 -5.94
N PHE A 57 5.76 1.61 -4.95
CA PHE A 57 4.85 0.50 -4.79
C PHE A 57 3.44 1.03 -4.55
N LEU A 58 2.47 0.20 -4.93
CA LEU A 58 1.06 0.41 -4.63
C LEU A 58 0.64 -0.62 -3.59
N ALA A 59 -0.10 -0.17 -2.57
CA ALA A 59 -0.81 -1.04 -1.65
C ALA A 59 -2.31 -0.81 -1.85
N TYR A 60 -3.02 -1.85 -2.29
CA TYR A 60 -4.48 -1.88 -2.33
C TYR A 60 -4.96 -2.56 -1.06
N GLY A 61 -5.68 -1.85 -0.21
CA GLY A 61 -6.11 -2.39 1.06
C GLY A 61 -7.44 -1.82 1.55
N ILE A 62 -7.78 -2.25 2.75
CA ILE A 62 -9.01 -1.92 3.45
C ILE A 62 -8.65 -1.46 4.87
N THR A 63 -9.29 -0.41 5.34
CA THR A 63 -9.16 0.10 6.72
C THR A 63 -10.05 -0.70 7.67
N ASP A 64 -9.91 -0.47 8.97
CA ASP A 64 -10.75 -1.13 9.98
C ASP A 64 -12.23 -0.72 9.85
N LYS A 65 -12.49 0.45 9.26
CA LYS A 65 -13.83 0.97 8.94
C LYS A 65 -14.31 0.60 7.54
N GLU A 66 -13.73 -0.42 6.93
CA GLU A 66 -14.07 -0.93 5.59
C GLU A 66 -13.85 0.06 4.42
N ARG A 67 -13.15 1.17 4.65
CA ARG A 67 -12.78 2.11 3.57
C ARG A 67 -11.68 1.50 2.71
N LEU A 68 -11.91 1.47 1.40
CA LEU A 68 -10.97 0.92 0.42
C LEU A 68 -9.99 2.00 -0.06
N LEU A 69 -8.73 1.88 0.35
CA LEU A 69 -7.67 2.81 -0.01
C LEU A 69 -6.66 2.19 -0.96
N ILE A 70 -6.06 3.04 -1.79
CA ILE A 70 -4.82 2.75 -2.48
C ILE A 70 -3.75 3.72 -2.00
N ILE A 71 -2.60 3.16 -1.61
CA ILE A 71 -1.45 3.92 -1.15
C ILE A 71 -0.31 3.75 -2.14
N CYS A 72 0.20 4.88 -2.64
CA CYS A 72 1.49 4.93 -3.30
C CYS A 72 2.56 5.21 -2.24
N PHE A 73 3.57 4.36 -2.15
CA PHE A 73 4.63 4.47 -1.16
C PHE A 73 5.98 4.04 -1.72
N THR A 74 7.02 4.33 -0.96
CA THR A 74 8.40 3.89 -1.21
C THR A 74 9.03 3.42 0.09
N ILE A 75 10.14 2.69 -0.01
CA ILE A 75 10.93 2.23 1.14
C ILE A 75 12.17 3.11 1.28
N ARG A 76 12.30 3.77 2.43
CA ARG A 76 13.37 4.71 2.79
C ARG A 76 13.99 4.35 4.14
N GLY A 77 14.82 5.24 4.67
CA GLY A 77 15.69 5.04 5.82
C GLY A 77 17.06 4.56 5.39
N GLU A 78 18.08 4.83 6.20
CA GLU A 78 19.46 4.38 5.94
C GLU A 78 19.54 2.86 5.77
N LYS A 79 18.68 2.12 6.47
CA LYS A 79 18.59 0.66 6.42
C LYS A 79 17.49 0.14 5.50
N LYS A 80 16.80 1.01 4.76
CA LYS A 80 15.60 0.67 3.97
C LYS A 80 14.51 -0.02 4.81
N ASP A 81 14.22 0.55 5.97
CA ASP A 81 13.35 0.00 7.00
C ASP A 81 12.10 0.85 7.28
N LYS A 82 11.90 1.96 6.55
CA LYS A 82 10.73 2.83 6.72
C LYS A 82 9.86 2.86 5.46
N ILE A 83 8.55 2.76 5.66
CA ILE A 83 7.57 3.03 4.61
C ILE A 83 7.32 4.53 4.57
N ARG A 84 7.65 5.19 3.46
CA ARG A 84 7.25 6.57 3.22
C ARG A 84 6.01 6.61 2.35
N VAL A 85 4.90 7.07 2.91
CA VAL A 85 3.67 7.28 2.14
C VAL A 85 3.84 8.50 1.22
N ILE A 86 3.62 8.31 -0.07
CA ILE A 86 3.66 9.36 -1.09
C ILE A 86 2.25 9.92 -1.30
N SER A 87 1.24 9.06 -1.46
CA SER A 87 -0.16 9.46 -1.55
C SER A 87 -1.08 8.38 -1.01
N SER A 88 -2.15 8.77 -0.34
CA SER A 88 -3.23 7.89 0.10
C SER A 88 -4.57 8.46 -0.35
N ARG A 89 -5.42 7.61 -0.95
CA ARG A 89 -6.73 8.01 -1.47
C ARG A 89 -7.67 6.81 -1.61
N ASP A 90 -8.95 7.10 -1.80
CA ASP A 90 -9.94 6.08 -2.15
C ASP A 90 -9.58 5.36 -3.46
N GLN A 91 -9.82 4.06 -3.46
CA GLN A 91 -9.77 3.25 -4.67
C GLN A 91 -10.89 3.67 -5.63
N HIS A 92 -10.57 3.88 -6.92
CA HIS A 92 -11.62 4.05 -7.93
C HIS A 92 -12.25 2.70 -8.33
N LYS A 93 -13.35 2.74 -9.09
CA LYS A 93 -14.11 1.53 -9.50
C LYS A 93 -13.22 0.39 -10.04
N LYS A 94 -12.35 0.70 -11.00
CA LYS A 94 -11.44 -0.29 -11.61
C LYS A 94 -10.42 -0.86 -10.61
N GLU A 95 -9.95 -0.05 -9.67
CA GLU A 95 -9.03 -0.50 -8.62
C GLU A 95 -9.72 -1.41 -7.61
N ARG A 96 -10.98 -1.11 -7.26
CA ARG A 96 -11.79 -1.98 -6.39
C ARG A 96 -12.04 -3.35 -7.04
N GLU A 97 -12.37 -3.36 -8.33
CA GLU A 97 -12.55 -4.59 -9.10
C GLU A 97 -11.25 -5.40 -9.15
N TYR A 98 -10.13 -4.72 -9.40
CA TYR A 98 -8.81 -5.31 -9.41
C TYR A 98 -8.43 -5.90 -8.04
N TYR A 99 -8.60 -5.15 -6.95
CA TYR A 99 -8.31 -5.60 -5.58
C TYR A 99 -9.12 -6.85 -5.22
N LYS A 100 -10.44 -6.85 -5.51
CA LYS A 100 -11.31 -8.03 -5.31
C LYS A 100 -10.82 -9.26 -6.09
N LYS A 101 -10.41 -9.06 -7.34
CA LYS A 101 -9.86 -10.16 -8.17
C LYS A 101 -8.59 -10.73 -7.54
N GLN A 102 -7.67 -9.87 -7.10
CA GLN A 102 -6.43 -10.30 -6.46
C GLN A 102 -6.67 -11.04 -5.14
N LEU A 103 -7.62 -10.58 -4.31
CA LEU A 103 -8.04 -11.30 -3.10
C LEU A 103 -8.59 -12.70 -3.42
N ALA A 104 -9.42 -12.83 -4.45
CA ALA A 104 -9.96 -14.13 -4.88
C ALA A 104 -8.84 -15.07 -5.39
N GLU A 105 -7.87 -14.55 -6.14
CA GLU A 105 -6.69 -15.31 -6.59
C GLU A 105 -5.80 -15.73 -5.43
N ARG A 106 -5.58 -14.86 -4.44
CA ARG A 106 -4.82 -15.15 -3.21
C ARG A 106 -5.48 -16.28 -2.42
N LYS A 107 -6.81 -16.22 -2.23
CA LYS A 107 -7.58 -17.26 -1.54
C LYS A 107 -7.48 -18.61 -2.24
N LYS A 108 -7.65 -18.64 -3.57
CA LYS A 108 -7.51 -19.88 -4.38
C LYS A 108 -6.12 -20.51 -4.21
N LYS A 109 -5.05 -19.70 -4.24
CA LYS A 109 -3.67 -20.19 -4.06
C LYS A 109 -3.47 -20.79 -2.66
N TYR A 110 -3.96 -20.12 -1.62
CA TYR A 110 -3.89 -20.63 -0.25
C TYR A 110 -4.61 -21.98 -0.10
N GLU A 111 -5.81 -22.12 -0.67
CA GLU A 111 -6.58 -23.36 -0.65
C GLU A 111 -5.90 -24.50 -1.41
N SER A 112 -5.29 -24.21 -2.58
CA SER A 112 -4.54 -25.22 -3.34
C SER A 112 -3.29 -25.70 -2.61
N ASN A 113 -2.58 -24.81 -1.91
CA ASN A 113 -1.35 -25.15 -1.18
C ASN A 113 -1.60 -25.92 0.13
N LYS A 114 -2.86 -25.97 0.60
CA LYS A 114 -3.26 -26.72 1.80
C LYS A 114 -3.59 -28.20 1.50
N LYS A 115 -3.78 -28.55 0.23
CA LYS A 115 -3.98 -29.92 -0.25
C LYS A 115 -2.64 -30.58 -0.57
#